data_AF-A0A661EY48-F1
#
_entry.id   AF-A0A661EY48-F1
#
_cell.length_a   1.000
_cell.length_b   1.000
_cell.length_c   1.000
_cell.angle_alpha   90.00
_cell.angle_beta   90.00
_cell.angle_gamma   90.00
#
_symmetry.space_group_name_H-M   'P 1'
#
loop_
_entity.id
_entity.type
_entity.pdbx_description
1 polymer ?
#
loop_
_entity_poly.entity_id
_entity_poly.type
_entity_poly.pdbx_seq_one_letter_code
_entity_poly.pdbx_strand_id
1 'polypeptide(L)'
;MNDTKSLPALPDRLSGNPESPHYVEEIFEHNIGIKLNGNERTDVEEYCISEGWIKYASPTALDRRGQPLLLKLKGAVEAFYS
;
A
#
# COMPACT_ATOMS: atom_id res chain seq x y z
N MET A 1 -10.71 11.39 -29.55
CA MET A 1 -9.23 11.34 -29.45
C MET A 1 -8.94 10.58 -28.17
N ASN A 2 -8.18 9.50 -28.25
CA ASN A 2 -7.94 8.46 -27.22
C ASN A 2 -8.20 8.87 -25.75
N ASP A 3 -9.39 8.54 -25.26
CA ASP A 3 -9.72 8.49 -23.83
C ASP A 3 -8.99 7.31 -23.18
N THR A 4 -7.66 7.39 -23.09
CA THR A 4 -6.84 6.47 -22.31
C THR A 4 -6.97 6.83 -20.83
N LYS A 5 -8.19 6.79 -20.28
CA LYS A 5 -8.39 6.82 -18.81
C LYS A 5 -8.09 5.41 -18.28
N SER A 6 -6.88 4.93 -18.54
CA SER A 6 -6.43 3.57 -18.28
C SER A 6 -5.62 3.55 -16.98
N LEU A 7 -6.30 3.73 -15.85
CA LEU A 7 -5.75 3.65 -14.49
C LEU A 7 -4.64 4.68 -14.17
N PRO A 8 -4.72 5.41 -13.04
CA PRO A 8 -3.62 6.28 -12.62
C PRO A 8 -2.32 5.49 -12.45
N ALA A 9 -1.15 6.09 -12.67
CA ALA A 9 0.10 5.40 -12.37
C ALA A 9 0.25 5.21 -10.84
N LEU A 10 0.63 4.00 -10.41
CA LEU A 10 0.89 3.75 -8.99
C LEU A 10 2.14 4.52 -8.55
N PRO A 11 2.08 5.32 -7.47
CA PRO A 11 3.21 6.11 -7.00
C PRO A 11 4.25 5.22 -6.36
N ASP A 12 5.47 5.73 -6.23
CA ASP A 12 6.56 5.04 -5.54
C ASP A 12 6.21 4.71 -4.08
N ARG A 13 5.45 5.60 -3.43
CA ARG A 13 4.96 5.44 -2.07
C ARG A 13 3.49 5.80 -2.01
N LEU A 14 2.69 4.87 -1.49
CA LEU A 14 1.26 5.05 -1.25
C LEU A 14 0.95 4.67 0.20
N SER A 15 0.11 5.46 0.84
CA SER A 15 -0.44 5.18 2.16
C SER A 15 -1.96 5.12 2.08
N GLY A 16 -2.57 4.16 2.78
CA GLY A 16 -4.02 4.06 2.98
C GLY A 16 -4.57 5.00 4.04
N ASN A 17 -3.70 5.69 4.80
CA ASN A 17 -4.15 6.64 5.81
C ASN A 17 -4.40 8.01 5.17
N PRO A 18 -5.63 8.56 5.18
CA PRO A 18 -5.97 9.86 4.60
C PRO A 18 -5.23 11.05 5.24
N GLU A 19 -4.70 10.89 6.45
CA GLU A 19 -3.89 11.92 7.12
C GLU A 19 -2.43 11.95 6.62
N SER A 20 -2.02 10.98 5.80
CA SER A 20 -0.66 10.88 5.27
C SER A 20 -0.48 11.73 4.02
N PRO A 21 0.67 12.39 3.82
CA PRO A 21 0.97 13.10 2.58
C PRO A 21 1.07 12.19 1.35
N HIS A 22 1.12 10.87 1.55
CA HIS A 22 1.19 9.87 0.49
C HIS A 22 -0.17 9.19 0.24
N TYR A 23 -1.26 9.76 0.72
CA TYR A 23 -2.61 9.30 0.41
C TYR A 23 -3.08 9.85 -0.94
N VAL A 24 -3.54 8.96 -1.81
CA VAL A 24 -4.04 9.32 -3.14
C VAL A 24 -5.39 8.64 -3.35
N GLU A 25 -6.47 9.40 -3.20
CA GLU A 25 -7.85 8.90 -3.27
C GLU A 25 -8.18 8.23 -4.62
N GLU A 26 -7.76 8.84 -5.74
CA GLU A 26 -8.00 8.33 -7.10
C GLU A 26 -7.51 6.89 -7.31
N ILE A 27 -6.46 6.49 -6.57
CA ILE A 27 -5.87 5.16 -6.69
C ILE A 27 -6.74 4.14 -5.94
N PHE A 28 -7.32 4.53 -4.80
CA PHE A 28 -8.22 3.68 -4.01
C PHE A 28 -9.61 3.49 -4.65
N GLU A 29 -9.97 4.25 -5.69
CA GLU A 29 -11.14 3.94 -6.53
C GLU A 29 -10.99 2.62 -7.29
N HIS A 30 -9.75 2.13 -7.42
CA HIS A 30 -9.42 0.89 -8.09
C HIS A 30 -8.92 -0.16 -7.09
N ASN A 31 -9.10 -1.45 -7.39
CA ASN A 31 -8.52 -2.51 -6.57
C ASN A 31 -7.01 -2.57 -6.80
N ILE A 32 -6.25 -2.55 -5.71
CA ILE A 32 -4.79 -2.59 -5.74
C ILE A 32 -4.34 -3.81 -4.95
N GLY A 33 -3.48 -4.61 -5.57
CA GLY A 33 -2.75 -5.67 -4.90
C GLY A 33 -1.30 -5.29 -4.69
N ILE A 34 -0.70 -5.79 -3.62
CA ILE A 34 0.74 -5.61 -3.36
C ILE A 34 1.39 -6.98 -3.24
N LYS A 35 2.48 -7.17 -3.97
CA LYS A 35 3.35 -8.34 -3.84
C LYS A 35 4.62 -7.94 -3.12
N LEU A 36 4.98 -8.73 -2.12
CA LEU A 36 6.21 -8.60 -1.36
C LEU A 36 7.01 -9.88 -1.49
N ASN A 37 8.17 -9.80 -2.14
CA ASN A 37 9.01 -10.95 -2.48
C ASN A 37 8.21 -12.05 -3.21
N GLY A 38 7.32 -11.65 -4.14
CA GLY A 38 6.42 -12.55 -4.87
C GLY A 38 5.18 -13.03 -4.11
N ASN A 39 5.03 -12.70 -2.82
CA ASN A 39 3.85 -13.05 -2.03
C ASN A 39 2.82 -11.92 -2.07
N GLU A 40 1.63 -12.22 -2.54
CA GLU A 40 0.52 -11.27 -2.56
C GLU A 40 0.01 -10.99 -1.14
N ARG A 41 -0.22 -9.71 -0.86
CA ARG A 41 -0.59 -9.15 0.44
C ARG A 41 -1.71 -8.15 0.21
N THR A 42 -2.76 -8.28 1.00
CA THR A 42 -3.92 -7.37 1.01
C THR A 42 -4.07 -6.63 2.36
N ASP A 43 -3.25 -7.00 3.34
CA ASP A 43 -3.16 -6.42 4.69
C ASP A 43 -2.22 -5.20 4.76
N VAL A 44 -1.82 -4.66 3.61
CA VAL A 44 -0.84 -3.57 3.50
C VAL A 44 -1.51 -2.22 3.67
N GLU A 45 -1.03 -1.43 4.62
CA GLU A 45 -1.47 -0.05 4.85
C GLU A 45 -0.58 0.98 4.18
N GLU A 46 0.69 0.67 3.96
CA GLU A 46 1.61 1.57 3.28
C GLU A 46 2.71 0.78 2.57
N TYR A 47 3.19 1.27 1.43
CA TYR A 47 4.35 0.70 0.77
C TYR A 47 5.28 1.78 0.24
N CYS A 48 6.55 1.42 0.07
CA CYS A 48 7.52 2.21 -0.67
C CYS A 48 8.35 1.27 -1.55
N ILE A 49 8.28 1.48 -2.86
CA ILE A 49 8.95 0.65 -3.87
C ILE A 49 10.45 0.97 -3.89
N SER A 50 10.82 2.26 -3.97
CA SER A 50 12.23 2.69 -4.00
C SER A 50 13.03 2.24 -2.79
N GLU A 51 12.44 2.30 -1.60
CA GLU A 51 13.11 1.84 -0.37
C GLU A 51 12.88 0.35 -0.08
N GLY A 52 12.02 -0.33 -0.85
CA GLY A 52 11.77 -1.77 -0.75
C GLY A 52 11.16 -2.21 0.58
N TRP A 53 10.03 -1.62 0.98
CA TRP A 53 9.32 -2.05 2.18
C TRP A 53 7.82 -1.82 2.13
N ILE A 54 7.11 -2.56 2.98
CA ILE A 54 5.69 -2.36 3.28
C ILE A 54 5.47 -2.15 4.78
N LYS A 55 4.36 -1.51 5.14
CA LYS A 55 3.77 -1.55 6.48
C LYS A 55 2.44 -2.25 6.41
N TYR A 56 2.18 -3.09 7.40
CA TYR A 56 0.94 -3.84 7.53
C TYR A 56 0.47 -3.79 8.98
N ALA A 57 -0.84 -3.86 9.17
CA ALA A 57 -1.45 -4.01 10.49
C ALA A 57 -1.06 -5.37 11.08
N SER A 58 -0.46 -5.36 12.27
CA SER A 58 -0.21 -6.60 13.00
C SER A 58 -1.55 -7.27 13.36
N PRO A 59 -1.70 -8.58 13.10
CA PRO A 59 -2.92 -9.30 13.46
C PRO A 59 -3.05 -9.54 14.98
N THR A 60 -1.94 -9.46 15.73
CA THR A 60 -1.90 -9.83 17.15
C THR A 60 -1.43 -8.72 18.07
N ALA A 61 -0.61 -7.78 17.56
CA ALA A 61 -0.09 -6.68 18.37
C ALA A 61 -0.97 -5.43 18.23
N LEU A 62 -1.35 -4.86 19.37
CA LEU A 62 -2.07 -3.59 19.45
C LEU A 62 -1.18 -2.53 20.12
N ASP A 63 -1.31 -1.27 19.69
CA ASP A 63 -0.71 -0.11 20.37
C ASP A 63 -1.47 0.21 21.68
N ARG A 64 -0.94 1.13 22.49
CA ARG A 64 -1.52 1.61 23.76
C ARG A 64 -2.96 2.12 23.65
N ARG A 65 -3.42 2.42 22.43
CA ARG A 65 -4.79 2.88 22.12
C ARG A 65 -5.71 1.75 21.64
N GLY A 66 -5.24 0.50 21.62
CA GLY A 66 -6.00 -0.65 21.12
C GLY A 66 -6.07 -0.75 19.60
N GLN A 67 -5.29 0.05 18.86
CA GLN A 67 -5.21 -0.01 17.40
C GLN A 67 -4.15 -1.02 16.96
N PRO A 68 -4.34 -1.74 15.83
CA PRO A 68 -3.31 -2.63 15.29
C PRO A 68 -1.96 -1.93 15.14
N LEU A 69 -0.90 -2.59 15.59
CA LEU A 69 0.45 -2.05 15.47
C LEU A 69 0.93 -2.18 14.02
N LEU A 70 1.35 -1.06 13.42
CA LEU A 70 1.94 -1.08 12.08
C LEU A 70 3.35 -1.67 12.12
N LEU A 71 3.54 -2.81 11.48
CA LEU A 71 4.82 -3.49 11.36
C LEU A 71 5.42 -3.23 9.98
N LYS A 72 6.73 -2.98 9.93
CA LYS A 72 7.46 -2.76 8.68
C LYS A 72 8.13 -4.05 8.23
N LEU A 73 7.88 -4.48 6.99
CA LEU A 73 8.55 -5.61 6.36
C LEU A 73 9.33 -5.15 5.13
N LYS A 74 10.60 -5.54 5.04
CA LYS A 74 11.49 -5.18 3.91
C LYS A 74 11.49 -6.29 2.85
N GLY A 75 11.58 -5.90 1.59
CA GLY A 75 11.61 -6.83 0.46
C GLY A 75 11.39 -6.15 -0.88
N ALA A 76 11.43 -6.92 -1.96
CA ALA A 76 11.01 -6.45 -3.27
C ALA A 76 9.49 -6.19 -3.25
N VAL A 77 9.10 -4.94 -3.47
CA VAL A 77 7.71 -4.50 -3.46
C VAL A 77 7.25 -4.27 -4.89
N GLU A 78 6.14 -4.90 -5.24
CA GLU A 78 5.49 -4.76 -6.54
C GLU A 78 4.03 -4.41 -6.32
N ALA A 79 3.62 -3.20 -6.72
CA ALA A 79 2.22 -2.77 -6.67
C ALA A 79 1.59 -2.96 -8.06
N PHE A 80 0.35 -3.47 -8.09
CA PHE A 80 -0.37 -3.72 -9.34
C PHE A 80 -1.88 -3.47 -9.16
N TYR A 81 -2.56 -3.18 -10.27
CA TYR A 81 -4.02 -3.12 -10.29
C TYR A 81 -4.62 -4.52 -10.45
N SER A 82 -5.68 -4.80 -9.69
CA SER A 82 -6.44 -6.05 -9.72
C SER A 82 -7.84 -5.88 -10.27
#